data_AF-A0A1I7Y3T7-F1
#
_entry.id   AF-A0A1I7Y3T7-F1
#
_cell.length_a   1.000
_cell.length_b   1.000
_cell.length_c   1.000
_cell.angle_alpha   90.00
_cell.angle_beta   90.00
_cell.angle_gamma   90.00
#
_symmetry.space_group_name_H-M   'P 1'
#
loop_
_entity.id
_entity.type
_entity.pdbx_description
1 polymer ?
#
loop_
_entity_poly.entity_id
_entity_poly.type
_entity_poly.pdbx_seq_one_letter_code
_entity_poly.pdbx_strand_id
1 'polypeptide(L)'
;MQSICPRLTPLRALGRIANSRASSSKPAVDLSKPQVVVCPNGVIACWHPKTSFPYEHTRPIEMADLSFEKNRKESVYNDAVMSDYEKSKMRQGPNNAELREIFYTNKHEWYTRTREERLYDVAAPVPERKK
;
A
#
# COMPACT_ATOMS: atom_id res chain seq x y z
N MET A 1 40.86 9.32 90.25
CA MET A 1 39.58 9.63 90.92
C MET A 1 38.58 10.03 89.85
N GLN A 2 37.44 9.31 89.76
CA GLN A 2 36.07 9.75 89.39
C GLN A 2 35.93 10.52 88.06
N SER A 3 35.03 10.24 87.11
CA SER A 3 33.64 9.76 87.12
C SER A 3 33.24 9.52 85.64
N ILE A 4 32.75 8.35 85.24
CA ILE A 4 31.32 8.00 85.04
C ILE A 4 30.47 9.14 84.46
N CYS A 5 29.99 8.97 83.22
CA CYS A 5 28.58 9.09 82.80
C CYS A 5 28.40 8.71 81.31
N PRO A 6 27.70 7.61 80.97
CA PRO A 6 27.27 7.32 79.61
C PRO A 6 25.92 8.01 79.32
N ARG A 7 25.83 8.80 78.24
CA ARG A 7 24.55 9.32 77.76
C ARG A 7 23.98 8.40 76.69
N LEU A 8 23.01 7.59 77.12
CA LEU A 8 22.02 6.92 76.28
C LEU A 8 21.15 7.97 75.58
N THR A 9 20.93 7.84 74.28
CA THR A 9 19.81 8.45 73.56
C THR A 9 19.00 7.37 72.83
N PRO A 10 17.67 7.54 72.72
CA PRO A 10 16.75 6.44 72.43
C PRO A 10 16.60 6.10 70.94
N LEU A 11 16.19 4.84 70.73
CA LEU A 11 15.70 4.25 69.49
C LEU A 11 14.51 5.01 68.85
N ARG A 12 14.41 4.82 67.53
CA ARG A 12 13.26 5.00 66.60
C ARG A 12 13.16 6.32 65.83
N ALA A 13 13.49 6.22 64.54
CA ALA A 13 12.58 6.66 63.48
C ALA A 13 12.70 5.71 62.28
N LEU A 14 11.68 4.87 62.11
CA LEU A 14 11.39 4.16 60.87
C LEU A 14 11.04 5.18 59.79
N GLY A 15 11.61 4.98 58.60
CA GLY A 15 10.96 5.24 57.32
C GLY A 15 10.70 6.69 56.94
N ARG A 16 11.52 7.20 56.02
CA ARG A 16 11.01 7.89 54.82
C ARG A 16 11.89 7.51 53.64
N ILE A 17 11.57 6.37 53.00
CA ILE A 17 11.89 6.22 51.59
C ILE A 17 11.11 7.35 50.91
N ALA A 18 11.82 8.38 50.47
CA ALA A 18 11.26 9.36 49.57
C ALA A 18 10.95 8.60 48.28
N ASN A 19 9.72 8.07 48.18
CA ASN A 19 9.12 7.77 46.90
C ASN A 19 9.04 9.12 46.18
N SER A 20 10.09 9.45 45.42
CA SER A 20 9.94 10.31 44.28
C SER A 20 8.92 9.62 43.40
N ARG A 21 7.65 10.01 43.56
CA ARG A 21 6.63 9.76 42.54
C ARG A 21 7.23 10.38 41.29
N ALA A 22 7.82 9.55 40.44
CA ALA A 22 8.07 9.91 39.07
C ALA A 22 6.75 10.52 38.60
N SER A 23 6.76 11.82 38.32
CA SER A 23 5.66 12.46 37.62
C SER A 23 5.40 11.57 36.42
N SER A 24 4.21 10.96 36.37
CA SER A 24 3.77 10.11 35.28
C SER A 24 3.72 10.98 34.03
N SER A 25 4.88 11.23 33.42
CA SER A 25 4.99 11.81 32.10
C SER A 25 4.19 10.87 31.22
N LYS A 26 3.11 11.39 30.65
CA LYS A 26 2.32 10.66 29.67
C LYS A 26 3.30 9.98 28.71
N PRO A 27 3.13 8.68 28.40
CA PRO A 27 4.05 8.01 27.50
C PRO A 27 4.16 8.85 26.23
N ALA A 28 5.38 9.06 25.76
CA ALA A 28 5.63 9.77 24.52
C ALA A 28 4.73 9.15 23.44
N VAL A 29 3.92 9.99 22.81
CA VAL A 29 2.88 9.53 21.89
C VAL A 29 3.54 9.22 20.55
N ASP A 30 3.50 7.95 20.14
CA ASP A 30 3.97 7.50 18.83
C ASP A 30 3.09 8.10 17.72
N LEU A 31 3.50 9.21 17.12
CA LEU A 31 2.79 9.84 15.97
C LEU A 31 2.89 9.02 14.67
N SER A 32 3.60 7.89 14.67
CA SER A 32 3.65 6.95 13.54
C SER A 32 2.36 6.13 13.40
N LYS A 33 1.54 6.07 14.45
CA LYS A 33 0.30 5.30 14.49
C LYS A 33 -0.91 6.24 14.45
N PRO A 34 -2.05 5.80 13.90
CA PRO A 34 -3.27 6.58 13.97
C PRO A 34 -3.68 6.74 15.43
N GLN A 35 -4.06 7.96 15.80
CA GLN A 35 -4.44 8.28 17.17
C GLN A 35 -5.71 9.12 17.19
N VAL A 36 -6.57 8.83 18.15
CA VAL A 36 -7.76 9.62 18.44
C VAL A 36 -7.62 10.18 19.84
N VAL A 37 -7.87 11.48 19.99
CA VAL A 37 -7.83 12.18 21.27
C VAL A 37 -9.15 12.90 21.47
N VAL A 38 -9.72 12.75 22.66
CA VAL A 38 -10.87 13.54 23.10
C VAL A 38 -10.33 14.74 23.87
N CYS A 39 -10.57 15.94 23.33
CA CYS A 39 -10.20 17.20 23.96
C CYS A 39 -11.16 17.50 25.13
N PRO A 40 -10.73 18.27 26.15
CA PRO A 40 -11.55 18.57 27.34
C PRO A 40 -12.83 19.37 27.03
N ASN A 41 -12.90 20.00 25.86
CA ASN A 41 -14.09 20.66 25.32
C ASN A 41 -15.07 19.68 24.62
N GLY A 42 -14.82 18.38 24.65
CA GLY A 42 -15.65 17.34 24.03
C GLY A 42 -15.40 17.15 22.52
N VAL A 43 -14.48 17.89 21.91
CA VAL A 43 -14.11 17.74 20.50
C VAL A 43 -13.20 16.52 20.33
N ILE A 44 -13.45 15.74 19.28
CA ILE A 44 -12.62 14.58 18.93
C ILE A 44 -11.63 15.01 17.84
N ALA A 45 -10.33 14.89 18.12
CA ALA A 45 -9.27 15.10 17.15
C ALA A 45 -8.68 13.75 16.70
N CYS A 46 -8.54 13.55 15.39
CA CYS A 46 -8.02 12.33 14.80
C CYS A 46 -6.75 12.61 14.00
N TRP A 47 -5.66 11.95 14.35
CA TRP A 47 -4.42 11.92 13.60
C TRP A 47 -4.33 10.63 12.78
N HIS A 48 -4.20 10.74 11.46
CA HIS A 48 -4.12 9.59 10.54
C HIS A 48 -2.92 9.74 9.58
N PRO A 49 -1.70 9.35 10.00
CA PRO A 49 -0.55 9.42 9.12
C PRO A 49 -0.70 8.42 7.97
N LYS A 50 -0.21 8.78 6.77
CA LYS A 50 -0.15 7.85 5.63
C LYS A 50 0.83 6.72 5.95
N THR A 51 0.38 5.48 5.83
CA THR A 51 1.25 4.30 5.98
C THR A 51 2.03 4.07 4.69
N SER A 52 3.36 3.93 4.79
CA SER A 52 4.17 3.45 3.67
C SER A 52 4.07 1.93 3.55
N PHE A 53 4.18 1.42 2.33
CA PHE A 53 4.27 -0.02 2.09
C PHE A 53 5.67 -0.52 2.50
N PRO A 54 5.80 -1.55 3.36
CA PRO A 54 7.09 -2.06 3.81
C PRO A 54 7.82 -2.80 2.67
N TYR A 55 9.15 -2.65 2.63
CA TYR A 55 9.97 -3.25 1.58
C TYR A 55 9.92 -4.78 1.57
N GLU A 56 9.84 -5.41 2.75
CA GLU A 56 9.80 -6.88 2.90
C GLU A 56 8.59 -7.53 2.22
N HIS A 57 7.53 -6.77 1.96
CA HIS A 57 6.32 -7.26 1.27
C HIS A 57 6.36 -6.97 -0.25
N THR A 58 7.46 -6.43 -0.77
CA THR A 58 7.65 -6.24 -2.21
C THR A 58 8.31 -7.47 -2.84
N ARG A 59 8.12 -7.67 -4.15
CA ARG A 59 8.88 -8.66 -4.93
C ARG A 59 9.91 -7.94 -5.79
N PRO A 60 11.12 -8.51 -5.98
CA PRO A 60 12.08 -7.95 -6.92
C PRO A 60 11.53 -8.02 -8.35
N ILE A 61 11.94 -7.06 -9.19
CA ILE A 61 11.60 -7.05 -10.62
C ILE A 61 12.55 -8.03 -11.33
N GLU A 62 12.01 -8.95 -12.11
CA GLU A 62 12.80 -9.93 -12.85
C GLU A 62 13.54 -9.26 -14.02
N MET A 63 14.87 -9.34 -14.03
CA MET A 63 15.71 -8.66 -15.03
C MET A 63 15.57 -9.26 -16.45
N ALA A 64 15.05 -10.48 -16.56
CA ALA A 64 14.79 -11.13 -17.84
C ALA A 64 13.69 -10.41 -18.64
N ASP A 65 12.64 -9.94 -17.95
CA ASP A 65 11.56 -9.17 -18.55
C ASP A 65 12.06 -7.83 -19.11
N LEU A 66 13.03 -7.21 -18.42
CA LEU A 66 13.70 -5.99 -18.87
C LEU A 66 14.65 -6.23 -20.06
N SER A 67 15.15 -7.46 -20.24
CA SER A 67 16.10 -7.80 -21.31
C SER A 67 15.42 -8.14 -22.64
N PHE A 68 14.15 -8.57 -22.64
CA PHE A 68 13.43 -8.93 -23.86
C PHE A 68 13.32 -7.75 -24.84
N GLU A 69 13.28 -6.52 -24.33
CA GLU A 69 13.31 -5.29 -25.16
C GLU A 69 14.68 -5.02 -25.81
N LYS A 70 15.78 -5.51 -25.24
CA LYS A 70 17.15 -5.21 -25.71
C LYS A 70 17.62 -6.14 -26.83
N ASN A 71 17.23 -7.42 -26.77
CA ASN A 71 17.69 -8.44 -27.71
C ASN A 71 16.94 -8.45 -29.06
N ARG A 72 15.85 -7.69 -29.21
CA ARG A 72 15.12 -7.55 -30.48
C ARG A 72 15.93 -6.84 -31.58
N LYS A 73 17.08 -6.24 -31.27
CA LYS A 73 17.85 -5.40 -32.22
C LYS A 73 18.93 -6.13 -33.01
N GLU A 74 19.20 -7.42 -32.75
CA GLU A 74 20.46 -8.04 -33.21
C GLU A 74 20.34 -8.85 -34.51
N SER A 75 19.12 -9.03 -35.07
CA SER A 75 18.93 -9.83 -36.29
C SER A 75 17.92 -9.20 -37.26
N VAL A 76 18.44 -8.46 -38.24
CA VAL A 76 17.68 -7.81 -39.33
C VAL A 76 16.78 -8.79 -40.11
N TYR A 77 17.16 -10.07 -40.22
CA TYR A 77 16.40 -11.09 -40.96
C TYR A 77 15.14 -11.56 -40.19
N ASN A 78 15.27 -11.81 -38.89
CA ASN A 78 14.11 -12.12 -38.04
C ASN A 78 13.15 -10.92 -37.93
N ASP A 79 13.67 -9.69 -37.92
CA ASP A 79 12.83 -8.49 -37.89
C ASP A 79 11.95 -8.34 -39.13
N ALA A 80 12.46 -8.64 -40.32
CA ALA A 80 11.67 -8.55 -41.55
C ALA A 80 10.50 -9.55 -41.55
N VAL A 81 10.78 -10.82 -41.26
CA VAL A 81 9.79 -11.90 -41.22
C VAL A 81 8.77 -11.70 -40.09
N MET A 82 9.23 -11.32 -38.89
CA MET A 82 8.34 -10.95 -37.78
C MET A 82 7.51 -9.71 -38.12
N SER A 83 8.09 -8.70 -38.79
CA SER A 83 7.35 -7.50 -39.16
C SER A 83 6.27 -7.79 -40.20
N ASP A 84 6.50 -8.70 -41.15
CA ASP A 84 5.51 -9.04 -42.16
C ASP A 84 4.41 -9.93 -41.58
N TYR A 85 4.77 -10.84 -40.68
CA TYR A 85 3.80 -11.59 -39.87
C TYR A 85 2.95 -10.65 -38.99
N GLU A 86 3.56 -9.72 -38.26
CA GLU A 86 2.87 -8.71 -37.46
C GLU A 86 1.98 -7.81 -38.33
N LYS A 87 2.46 -7.33 -39.49
CA LYS A 87 1.67 -6.53 -40.43
C LYS A 87 0.46 -7.30 -40.98
N SER A 88 0.62 -8.59 -41.27
CA SER A 88 -0.48 -9.43 -41.74
C SER A 88 -1.53 -9.64 -40.66
N LYS A 89 -1.09 -9.92 -39.42
CA LYS A 89 -1.95 -10.06 -38.23
C LYS A 89 -2.63 -8.74 -37.87
N MET A 90 -1.97 -7.59 -38.07
CA MET A 90 -2.57 -6.27 -37.85
C MET A 90 -3.69 -5.95 -38.85
N ARG A 91 -3.66 -6.45 -40.09
CA ARG A 91 -4.74 -6.19 -41.06
C ARG A 91 -6.03 -6.94 -40.74
N GLN A 92 -5.95 -8.20 -40.33
CA GLN A 92 -7.13 -9.04 -40.06
C GLN A 92 -7.53 -9.02 -38.58
N GLY A 93 -6.63 -8.61 -37.69
CA GLY A 93 -6.83 -8.71 -36.26
C GLY A 93 -6.65 -10.15 -35.73
N PRO A 94 -6.53 -10.32 -34.41
CA PRO A 94 -6.50 -11.64 -33.77
C PRO A 94 -7.84 -12.36 -33.92
N ASN A 95 -7.80 -13.69 -33.95
CA ASN A 95 -9.00 -14.52 -34.01
C ASN A 95 -9.79 -14.44 -32.69
N ASN A 96 -11.12 -14.51 -32.72
CA ASN A 96 -11.98 -14.55 -31.54
C ASN A 96 -11.60 -15.68 -30.56
N ALA A 97 -11.06 -16.80 -31.05
CA ALA A 97 -10.55 -17.87 -30.19
C ALA A 97 -9.31 -17.43 -29.38
N GLU A 98 -8.38 -16.69 -30.01
CA GLU A 98 -7.20 -16.13 -29.33
C GLU A 98 -7.63 -15.08 -28.30
N LEU A 99 -8.58 -14.21 -28.67
CA LEU A 99 -9.11 -13.19 -27.77
C LEU A 99 -9.75 -13.80 -26.52
N ARG A 100 -10.52 -14.87 -26.70
CA ARG A 100 -11.13 -15.62 -25.59
C ARG A 100 -10.10 -16.14 -24.61
N GLU A 101 -8.97 -16.64 -25.12
CA GLU A 101 -7.90 -17.23 -24.31
C GLU A 101 -7.08 -16.17 -23.58
N ILE A 102 -6.68 -15.10 -24.27
CA ILE A 102 -5.89 -14.00 -23.70
C ILE A 102 -6.64 -13.30 -22.57
N PHE A 103 -7.93 -12.99 -22.78
CA PHE A 103 -8.73 -12.24 -21.82
C PHE A 103 -9.49 -13.12 -20.83
N TYR A 104 -9.40 -14.44 -20.95
CA TYR A 104 -10.17 -15.40 -20.16
C TYR A 104 -11.69 -15.13 -20.21
N THR A 105 -12.20 -14.75 -21.38
CA THR A 105 -13.61 -14.40 -21.60
C THR A 105 -14.39 -15.52 -22.28
N ASN A 106 -15.68 -15.28 -22.55
CA ASN A 106 -16.49 -16.20 -23.34
C ASN A 106 -16.46 -15.87 -24.84
N LYS A 107 -16.77 -16.87 -25.68
CA LYS A 107 -16.79 -16.69 -27.15
C LYS A 107 -17.79 -15.63 -27.64
N HIS A 108 -18.83 -15.34 -26.86
CA HIS A 108 -19.94 -14.47 -27.25
C HIS A 108 -19.63 -12.97 -27.17
N GLU A 109 -18.58 -12.58 -26.44
CA GLU A 109 -18.21 -11.18 -26.26
C GLU A 109 -17.62 -10.57 -27.54
N TRP A 110 -16.98 -11.39 -28.37
CA TRP A 110 -16.23 -10.96 -29.54
C TRP A 110 -17.02 -11.06 -30.86
N TYR A 111 -18.28 -11.50 -30.82
CA TYR A 111 -19.15 -11.47 -31.99
C TYR A 111 -19.86 -10.13 -32.12
N THR A 112 -20.08 -9.72 -33.36
CA THR A 112 -20.78 -8.46 -33.64
C THR A 112 -22.21 -8.50 -33.11
N ARG A 113 -22.56 -7.48 -32.34
CA ARG A 113 -23.93 -7.22 -31.85
C ARG A 113 -24.87 -6.79 -32.98
N THR A 114 -26.17 -6.80 -32.70
CA THR A 114 -27.16 -6.28 -33.64
C THR A 114 -27.00 -4.77 -33.82
N ARG A 115 -27.61 -4.21 -34.87
CA ARG A 115 -27.48 -2.77 -35.17
C ARG A 115 -28.10 -1.94 -34.05
N GLU A 116 -29.22 -2.38 -33.51
CA GLU A 116 -30.00 -1.68 -32.49
C GLU A 116 -29.18 -1.56 -31.21
N GLU A 117 -28.57 -2.66 -30.77
CA GLU A 117 -27.73 -2.68 -29.57
C GLU A 117 -26.53 -1.73 -29.70
N ARG A 118 -25.87 -1.69 -30.87
CA ARG A 118 -24.79 -0.70 -31.13
C ARG A 118 -25.28 0.74 -31.05
N LEU A 119 -26.49 1.04 -31.52
CA LEU A 119 -27.03 2.40 -31.49
C LEU A 119 -27.33 2.86 -30.06
N TYR A 120 -27.83 1.96 -29.20
CA TYR A 120 -28.00 2.24 -27.78
C TYR A 120 -26.65 2.44 -27.07
N ASP A 121 -25.64 1.63 -27.39
CA ASP A 121 -24.30 1.72 -26.78
C ASP A 121 -23.55 3.01 -27.16
N VAL A 122 -23.74 3.54 -28.37
CA VAL A 122 -23.09 4.79 -28.85
C VAL A 122 -23.81 6.05 -28.36
N ALA A 123 -25.02 5.91 -27.81
CA ALA A 123 -25.73 7.06 -27.25
C ALA A 123 -24.93 7.66 -26.09
N ALA A 124 -24.86 8.99 -26.05
CA ALA A 124 -24.11 9.68 -25.01
C ALA A 124 -24.66 9.29 -23.62
N PRO A 125 -23.85 8.68 -22.75
CA PRO A 125 -24.31 8.33 -21.41
C PRO A 125 -24.62 9.62 -20.63
N VAL A 126 -25.52 9.50 -19.66
CA VAL A 126 -25.84 10.63 -18.79
C VAL A 126 -24.57 11.02 -18.01
N PRO A 127 -24.16 12.29 -18.02
CA PRO A 127 -22.93 12.70 -17.35
C PRO A 127 -23.06 12.55 -15.83
N GLU A 128 -22.28 11.65 -15.25
CA GLU A 128 -22.18 11.51 -13.80
C GLU A 128 -21.12 12.46 -13.22
N ARG A 129 -21.40 13.03 -12.04
CA ARG A 129 -20.37 13.78 -11.30
C ARG A 129 -19.27 12.81 -10.89
N LYS A 130 -18.02 13.17 -11.20
CA LYS A 130 -16.84 12.50 -10.63
C LYS A 130 -16.90 12.68 -9.11
N LYS A 131 -17.31 11.62 -8.40
CA LYS A 131 -17.30 11.55 -6.94
C LYS A 131 -15.87 11.40 -6.42
#